data_AF-A0A2E5X151-F1
#
_entry.id   AF-A0A2E5X151-F1
#
_cell.length_a   1.000
_cell.length_b   1.000
_cell.length_c   1.000
_cell.angle_alpha   90.00
_cell.angle_beta   90.00
_cell.angle_gamma   90.00
#
_symmetry.space_group_name_H-M   'P 1'
#
loop_
_entity.id
_entity.type
_entity.pdbx_description
1 polymer ?
#
loop_
_entity_poly.entity_id
_entity_poly.type
_entity_poly.pdbx_seq_one_letter_code
_entity_poly.pdbx_strand_id
1 'polypeptide(L)'
;MELSKHRPHRNRPYLEWLRKQQCVVTSTKAQCAHHIRLGTNGGAGLKPSDYFCIPLLNEYHTTGPQALHNIGEETFLRTFSLEPLNLFFNYLRKYLKEEYSLDLLKNARPTLDGLAQLIEKVESLKKVKGTSKGSSKKRKLKENTDRAKPSESEFYNKAKELKKSQDRELREKLKKASPLKESQAYQEAKEQKRIRDKELREKLKSSNNVSNSSKFKKHKSAKLIQDKELYEKAKEAKRQRDKELRQKLKKQKAPSKSITQSDFYQKAKEARKQRDKELRKQQKELRKRLSSKD
;
A
#
# COMPACT_ATOMS: atom_id res chain seq x y z
N MET A 1 -3.92 -15.86 16.72
CA MET A 1 -2.63 -16.55 16.47
C MET A 1 -1.57 -15.51 16.23
N GLU A 2 -0.43 -15.58 16.94
CA GLU A 2 0.69 -14.65 16.73
C GLU A 2 1.88 -15.42 16.14
N LEU A 3 1.90 -15.53 14.80
CA LEU A 3 3.04 -16.06 14.02
C LEU A 3 4.11 -14.97 13.78
N SER A 4 4.04 -13.86 14.53
CA SER A 4 4.84 -12.63 14.39
C SER A 4 6.31 -12.80 14.78
N LYS A 5 6.65 -13.84 15.55
CA LYS A 5 7.99 -14.05 16.11
C LYS A 5 9.06 -14.42 15.08
N HIS A 6 8.66 -14.88 13.89
CA HIS A 6 9.62 -15.32 12.88
C HIS A 6 10.11 -14.16 12.01
N ARG A 7 11.40 -14.17 11.66
CA ARG A 7 11.96 -13.23 10.68
C ARG A 7 11.25 -13.40 9.32
N PRO A 8 11.13 -12.33 8.53
CA PRO A 8 10.54 -12.43 7.19
C PRO A 8 11.51 -13.14 6.23
N HIS A 9 11.36 -14.46 6.11
CA HIS A 9 12.17 -15.26 5.20
C HIS A 9 11.67 -15.11 3.76
N ARG A 10 12.63 -15.11 2.82
CA ARG A 10 12.37 -15.10 1.39
C ARG A 10 12.85 -16.40 0.77
N ASN A 11 11.93 -17.17 0.21
CA ASN A 11 12.20 -18.47 -0.37
C ASN A 11 11.45 -18.61 -1.69
N ARG A 12 12.13 -18.23 -2.77
CA ARG A 12 11.60 -18.31 -4.13
C ARG A 12 11.34 -19.76 -4.59
N PRO A 13 12.25 -20.73 -4.36
CA PRO A 13 11.97 -22.15 -4.64
C PRO A 13 10.67 -22.64 -3.99
N TYR A 14 10.45 -22.31 -2.71
CA TYR A 14 9.20 -22.66 -2.02
C TYR A 14 7.96 -22.05 -2.70
N LEU A 15 8.01 -20.76 -3.08
CA LEU A 15 6.88 -20.13 -3.79
C LEU A 15 6.60 -20.75 -5.15
N GLU A 16 7.65 -21.13 -5.89
CA GLU A 16 7.52 -21.78 -7.20
C GLU A 16 6.94 -23.19 -7.07
N TRP A 17 7.36 -23.93 -6.04
CA TRP A 17 6.76 -25.21 -5.67
C TRP A 17 5.29 -25.05 -5.24
N LEU A 18 4.98 -24.02 -4.43
CA LEU A 18 3.63 -23.78 -3.91
C LEU A 18 2.62 -23.50 -5.03
N ARG A 19 3.02 -22.76 -6.08
CA ARG A 19 2.16 -22.50 -7.25
C ARG A 19 1.80 -23.74 -8.06
N LYS A 20 2.55 -24.85 -7.91
CA LYS A 20 2.23 -26.13 -8.56
C LYS A 20 1.22 -26.95 -7.76
N GLN A 21 0.96 -26.58 -6.51
CA GLN A 21 0.04 -27.29 -5.62
C GLN A 21 -1.42 -27.02 -5.98
N GLN A 22 -2.32 -27.82 -5.40
CA GLN A 22 -3.74 -27.61 -5.53
C GLN A 22 -4.19 -26.38 -4.73
N CYS A 23 -5.16 -25.65 -5.27
CA CYS A 23 -5.85 -24.52 -4.66
C CYS A 23 -6.54 -24.98 -3.37
N VAL A 24 -6.36 -24.23 -2.28
CA VAL A 24 -6.96 -24.59 -0.98
C VAL A 24 -8.49 -24.55 -0.98
N VAL A 25 -9.11 -23.85 -1.93
CA VAL A 25 -10.57 -23.72 -2.01
C VAL A 25 -11.18 -24.80 -2.90
N THR A 26 -10.67 -24.98 -4.12
CA THR A 26 -11.29 -25.83 -5.14
C THR A 26 -10.56 -27.15 -5.39
N SER A 27 -9.40 -27.36 -4.78
CA SER A 27 -8.52 -28.52 -5.03
C SER A 27 -8.04 -28.69 -6.48
N THR A 28 -8.31 -27.72 -7.37
CA THR A 28 -7.76 -27.66 -8.73
C THR A 28 -6.35 -27.08 -8.71
N LYS A 29 -5.56 -27.26 -9.78
CA LYS A 29 -4.18 -26.74 -9.84
C LYS A 29 -4.16 -25.22 -9.65
N ALA A 30 -3.40 -24.75 -8.65
CA ALA A 30 -3.28 -23.33 -8.37
C ALA A 30 -2.53 -22.59 -9.48
N GLN A 31 -2.77 -21.27 -9.53
CA GLN A 31 -2.14 -20.37 -10.50
C GLN A 31 -1.21 -19.38 -9.81
N CYS A 32 -1.53 -19.03 -8.57
CA CYS A 32 -0.81 -18.03 -7.82
C CYS A 32 -0.58 -18.47 -6.36
N ALA A 33 0.41 -17.85 -5.73
CA ALA A 33 0.66 -17.98 -4.29
C ALA A 33 0.32 -16.65 -3.65
N HIS A 34 -0.54 -16.67 -2.64
CA HIS A 34 -1.02 -15.49 -1.94
C HIS A 34 -0.52 -15.47 -0.50
N HIS A 35 0.05 -14.33 -0.07
CA HIS A 35 0.54 -14.12 1.29
C HIS A 35 -0.61 -13.76 2.23
N ILE A 36 -0.85 -14.58 3.25
CA ILE A 36 -1.78 -14.24 4.33
C ILE A 36 -1.06 -13.31 5.30
N ARG A 37 -1.69 -12.18 5.64
CA ARG A 37 -1.14 -11.19 6.58
C ARG A 37 -1.67 -11.41 7.99
N LEU A 38 -2.94 -11.80 8.11
CA LEU A 38 -3.61 -11.94 9.39
C LEU A 38 -2.90 -12.94 10.31
N GLY A 39 -2.48 -12.47 11.48
CA GLY A 39 -1.79 -13.27 12.49
C GLY A 39 -0.34 -13.64 12.13
N THR A 40 0.26 -13.03 11.11
CA THR A 40 1.63 -13.30 10.66
C THR A 40 2.62 -12.19 11.02
N ASN A 41 3.88 -12.34 10.62
CA ASN A 41 4.92 -11.31 10.74
C ASN A 41 4.80 -10.15 9.72
N GLY A 42 3.69 -10.07 8.96
CA GLY A 42 3.42 -8.98 8.05
C GLY A 42 2.51 -7.91 8.68
N GLY A 43 2.96 -6.65 8.66
CA GLY A 43 2.15 -5.48 9.03
C GLY A 43 1.73 -4.62 7.83
N ALA A 44 1.08 -3.49 8.10
CA ALA A 44 0.79 -2.49 7.06
C ALA A 44 2.10 -2.04 6.38
N GLY A 45 2.20 -2.25 5.07
CA GLY A 45 3.40 -1.93 4.29
C GLY A 45 4.54 -2.96 4.36
N LEU A 46 4.41 -4.04 5.14
CA LEU A 46 5.40 -5.12 5.21
C LEU A 46 4.83 -6.42 4.63
N LYS A 47 5.64 -7.12 3.83
CA LYS A 47 5.26 -8.38 3.23
C LYS A 47 5.55 -9.53 4.22
N PRO A 48 4.57 -10.39 4.56
CA PRO A 48 4.78 -11.58 5.41
C PRO A 48 5.88 -12.49 4.85
N SER A 49 6.41 -13.39 5.67
CA SER A 49 7.32 -14.46 5.23
C SER A 49 6.74 -15.23 4.04
N ASP A 50 7.60 -15.70 3.12
CA ASP A 50 7.16 -16.51 1.98
C ASP A 50 6.54 -17.85 2.40
N TYR A 51 6.82 -18.30 3.63
CA TYR A 51 6.22 -19.50 4.22
C TYR A 51 4.74 -19.32 4.63
N PHE A 52 4.28 -18.07 4.79
CA PHE A 52 2.89 -17.76 5.11
C PHE A 52 2.09 -17.47 3.85
N CYS A 53 2.17 -18.39 2.89
CA CYS A 53 1.45 -18.33 1.63
C CYS A 53 0.51 -19.51 1.46
N ILE A 54 -0.59 -19.28 0.76
CA ILE A 54 -1.51 -20.32 0.31
C ILE A 54 -1.60 -20.33 -1.23
N PRO A 55 -1.71 -21.51 -1.85
CA PRO A 55 -1.94 -21.63 -3.28
C PRO A 55 -3.41 -21.35 -3.61
N LEU A 56 -3.65 -20.46 -4.56
CA LEU A 56 -4.99 -20.04 -5.01
C LEU A 56 -5.10 -19.98 -6.53
N LEU A 57 -6.34 -20.09 -7.02
CA LEU A 57 -6.69 -19.66 -8.37
C LEU A 57 -6.83 -18.14 -8.44
N ASN A 58 -6.70 -17.57 -9.63
CA ASN A 58 -6.88 -16.13 -9.83
C ASN A 58 -8.28 -15.63 -9.45
N GLU A 59 -9.31 -16.47 -9.62
CA GLU A 59 -10.68 -16.17 -9.22
C GLU A 59 -10.83 -15.95 -7.72
N TYR A 60 -10.21 -16.82 -6.91
CA TYR A 60 -10.21 -16.69 -5.45
C TYR A 60 -9.14 -15.73 -4.93
N HIS A 61 -8.23 -15.27 -5.80
CA HIS A 61 -7.21 -14.30 -5.43
C HIS A 61 -7.68 -12.87 -5.72
N THR A 62 -7.95 -12.53 -6.99
CA THR A 62 -8.15 -11.13 -7.45
C THR A 62 -9.45 -10.88 -8.23
N THR A 63 -9.90 -11.81 -9.10
CA THR A 63 -10.90 -11.47 -10.12
C THR A 63 -12.33 -11.91 -9.79
N GLY A 64 -12.50 -12.96 -9.00
CA GLY A 64 -13.81 -13.53 -8.70
C GLY A 64 -14.62 -12.74 -7.66
N PRO A 65 -15.93 -13.04 -7.53
CA PRO A 65 -16.80 -12.42 -6.54
C PRO A 65 -16.38 -12.75 -5.11
N GLN A 66 -15.80 -13.94 -4.90
CA GLN A 66 -15.24 -14.40 -3.62
C GLN A 66 -13.71 -14.23 -3.56
N ALA A 67 -13.14 -13.37 -4.40
CA ALA A 67 -11.71 -13.09 -4.40
C ALA A 67 -11.28 -12.50 -3.06
N LEU A 68 -10.18 -13.02 -2.52
CA LEU A 68 -9.62 -12.60 -1.25
C LEU A 68 -9.33 -11.09 -1.20
N HIS A 69 -8.83 -10.48 -2.28
CA HIS A 69 -8.63 -9.03 -2.34
C HIS A 69 -9.93 -8.22 -2.31
N ASN A 70 -11.07 -8.82 -2.65
CA ASN A 70 -12.38 -8.16 -2.66
C ASN A 70 -13.09 -8.28 -1.31
N ILE A 71 -13.14 -9.48 -0.73
CA ILE A 71 -13.88 -9.76 0.51
C ILE A 71 -13.05 -9.61 1.79
N GLY A 72 -11.72 -9.54 1.65
CA GLY A 72 -10.76 -9.47 2.76
C GLY A 72 -10.35 -10.83 3.31
N GLU A 73 -9.15 -10.88 3.90
CA GLU A 73 -8.52 -12.12 4.40
C GLU A 73 -9.36 -12.82 5.48
N GLU A 74 -9.88 -12.08 6.46
CA GLU A 74 -10.67 -12.65 7.57
C GLU A 74 -11.96 -13.31 7.08
N THR A 75 -12.72 -12.59 6.24
CA THR A 75 -13.94 -13.11 5.61
C THR A 75 -13.64 -14.32 4.75
N PHE A 76 -12.58 -14.27 3.94
CA PHE A 76 -12.17 -15.37 3.08
C PHE A 76 -11.88 -16.65 3.87
N LEU A 77 -11.04 -16.55 4.91
CA LEU A 77 -10.68 -17.70 5.74
C LEU A 77 -11.91 -18.30 6.43
N ARG A 78 -12.82 -17.46 6.93
CA ARG A 78 -14.05 -17.92 7.58
C ARG A 78 -15.03 -18.56 6.60
N THR A 79 -15.23 -17.97 5.42
CA THR A 79 -16.16 -18.48 4.40
C THR A 79 -15.75 -19.87 3.91
N PHE A 80 -14.46 -20.09 3.70
CA PHE A 80 -13.94 -21.38 3.25
C PHE A 80 -13.49 -22.31 4.39
N SER A 81 -13.75 -21.94 5.65
CA SER A 81 -13.36 -22.71 6.84
C SER A 81 -11.89 -23.13 6.83
N LEU A 82 -11.01 -22.21 6.41
CA LEU A 82 -9.58 -22.46 6.26
C LEU A 82 -8.84 -22.07 7.53
N GLU A 83 -8.13 -23.03 8.13
CA GLU A 83 -7.24 -22.81 9.28
C GLU A 83 -5.80 -22.54 8.80
N PRO A 84 -5.29 -21.29 8.84
CA PRO A 84 -4.01 -20.93 8.23
C PRO A 84 -2.82 -21.72 8.77
N LEU A 85 -2.79 -21.97 10.08
CA LEU A 85 -1.71 -22.71 10.73
C LEU A 85 -1.62 -24.15 10.21
N ASN A 86 -2.77 -24.82 10.04
CA ASN A 86 -2.82 -26.16 9.48
C ASN A 86 -2.33 -26.18 8.04
N LEU A 87 -2.74 -25.19 7.24
CA LEU A 87 -2.29 -25.06 5.85
C LEU A 87 -0.78 -24.88 5.76
N PHE A 88 -0.21 -23.91 6.49
CA PHE A 88 1.23 -23.64 6.45
C PHE A 88 2.05 -24.85 6.91
N PHE A 89 1.63 -25.50 7.99
CA PHE A 89 2.29 -26.69 8.52
C PHE A 89 2.30 -27.82 7.49
N ASN A 90 1.15 -28.11 6.88
CA ASN A 90 1.00 -29.18 5.90
C ASN A 90 1.81 -28.92 4.62
N TYR A 91 1.79 -27.68 4.10
CA TYR A 91 2.57 -27.34 2.91
C TYR A 91 4.08 -27.38 3.16
N LEU A 92 4.55 -26.90 4.31
CA LEU A 92 5.98 -26.98 4.64
C LEU A 92 6.45 -28.41 4.82
N ARG A 93 5.64 -29.25 5.49
CA ARG A 93 5.95 -30.67 5.64
C ARG A 93 5.98 -31.38 4.29
N LYS A 94 4.99 -31.12 3.44
CA LYS A 94 4.95 -31.68 2.08
C LYS A 94 6.14 -31.22 1.24
N TYR A 95 6.53 -29.95 1.34
CA TYR A 95 7.69 -29.40 0.66
C TYR A 95 9.00 -30.08 1.10
N LEU A 96 9.21 -30.27 2.40
CA LEU A 96 10.39 -30.98 2.93
C LEU A 96 10.43 -32.45 2.46
N LYS A 97 9.27 -33.10 2.38
CA LYS A 97 9.16 -34.47 1.89
C LYS A 97 9.47 -34.57 0.41
N GLU A 98 8.93 -33.67 -0.43
CA GLU A 98 9.09 -33.74 -1.88
C GLU A 98 10.47 -33.26 -2.36
N GLU A 99 10.97 -32.14 -1.83
CA GLU A 99 12.22 -31.54 -2.32
C GLU A 99 13.47 -32.10 -1.62
N TYR A 100 13.34 -32.54 -0.37
CA TYR A 100 14.48 -32.99 0.44
C TYR A 100 14.36 -34.45 0.90
N SER A 101 13.27 -35.16 0.54
CA SER A 101 13.01 -36.54 1.01
C SER A 101 13.00 -36.68 2.54
N LEU A 102 12.66 -35.60 3.27
CA LEU A 102 12.62 -35.58 4.74
C LEU A 102 11.17 -35.60 5.25
N ASP A 103 10.79 -36.67 5.94
CA ASP A 103 9.47 -36.79 6.60
C ASP A 103 9.59 -36.41 8.09
N LEU A 104 9.67 -35.12 8.37
CA LEU A 104 9.68 -34.59 9.73
C LEU A 104 8.27 -34.46 10.32
N LEU A 105 8.18 -34.58 11.65
CA LEU A 105 6.94 -34.41 12.42
C LEU A 105 5.79 -35.28 11.88
N LYS A 106 6.11 -36.55 11.60
CA LYS A 106 5.13 -37.50 11.08
C LYS A 106 4.00 -37.70 12.09
N ASN A 107 2.77 -37.44 11.66
CA ASN A 107 1.55 -37.50 12.46
C ASN A 107 1.48 -36.48 13.62
N ALA A 108 2.39 -35.51 13.66
CA ALA A 108 2.30 -34.44 14.66
C ALA A 108 1.11 -33.53 14.36
N ARG A 109 0.46 -33.06 15.43
CA ARG A 109 -0.57 -32.03 15.30
C ARG A 109 0.08 -30.71 14.86
N PRO A 110 -0.57 -29.92 14.00
CA PRO A 110 -0.09 -28.59 13.66
C PRO A 110 -0.01 -27.72 14.92
N THR A 111 1.20 -27.32 15.29
CA THR A 111 1.47 -26.38 16.39
C THR A 111 2.35 -25.24 15.90
N LEU A 112 2.31 -24.11 16.61
CA LEU A 112 3.19 -22.97 16.30
C LEU A 112 4.67 -23.36 16.40
N ASP A 113 5.01 -24.18 17.40
CA ASP A 113 6.37 -24.68 17.61
C ASP A 113 6.80 -25.66 16.50
N GLY A 114 5.93 -26.60 16.12
CA GLY A 114 6.20 -27.48 14.99
C GLY A 114 6.38 -26.72 13.68
N LEU A 115 5.59 -25.67 13.45
CA LEU A 115 5.75 -24.78 12.30
C LEU A 115 7.12 -24.07 12.31
N ALA A 116 7.54 -23.57 13.48
CA ALA A 116 8.85 -22.95 13.66
C ALA A 116 9.99 -23.92 13.33
N GLN A 117 9.94 -25.14 13.84
CA GLN A 117 10.92 -26.20 13.58
C GLN A 117 11.03 -26.53 12.09
N LEU A 118 9.89 -26.62 11.38
CA LEU A 118 9.88 -26.86 9.93
C LEU A 118 10.54 -25.71 9.16
N ILE A 119 10.21 -24.46 9.50
CA ILE A 119 10.81 -23.27 8.86
C ILE A 119 12.32 -23.24 9.08
N GLU A 120 12.76 -23.46 10.31
CA GLU A 120 14.18 -23.50 10.67
C GLU A 120 14.91 -24.60 9.90
N LYS A 121 14.29 -25.78 9.79
CA LYS A 121 14.87 -26.87 9.00
C LYS A 121 15.00 -26.50 7.52
N VAL A 122 13.95 -25.95 6.90
CA VAL A 122 14.02 -25.52 5.49
C VAL A 122 15.14 -24.50 5.29
N GLU A 123 15.27 -23.52 6.19
CA GLU A 123 16.32 -22.51 6.08
C GLU A 123 17.73 -23.10 6.34
N SER A 124 17.86 -24.14 7.17
CA SER A 124 19.15 -24.84 7.38
C SER A 124 19.60 -25.64 6.14
N LEU A 125 18.65 -26.21 5.39
CA LEU A 125 18.91 -27.02 4.19
C LEU A 125 19.10 -26.17 2.93
N LYS A 126 18.58 -24.95 2.97
CA LYS A 126 18.74 -23.97 1.90
C LYS A 126 20.23 -23.70 1.74
N LYS A 127 20.80 -24.16 0.62
CA LYS A 127 22.16 -23.82 0.21
C LYS A 127 22.29 -22.29 0.24
N VAL A 128 23.07 -21.79 1.20
CA VAL A 128 23.40 -20.36 1.26
C VAL A 128 24.18 -20.07 -0.02
N LYS A 129 23.51 -19.52 -1.04
CA LYS A 129 24.23 -18.74 -2.04
C LYS A 129 24.90 -17.64 -1.23
N GLY A 130 26.22 -17.73 -1.13
CA GLY A 130 27.05 -16.85 -0.31
C GLY A 130 26.52 -15.43 -0.36
N THR A 131 26.43 -14.81 0.81
CA THR A 131 26.01 -13.43 1.04
C THR A 131 26.32 -12.55 -0.17
N SER A 132 25.32 -12.33 -1.03
CA SER A 132 25.43 -11.30 -2.03
C SER A 132 25.33 -9.98 -1.26
N LYS A 133 26.48 -9.48 -0.83
CA LYS A 133 26.68 -8.04 -0.60
C LYS A 133 25.97 -7.31 -1.73
N GLY A 134 25.06 -6.42 -1.36
CA GLY A 134 24.21 -5.57 -2.20
C GLY A 134 24.14 -5.93 -3.67
N SER A 135 22.99 -6.42 -4.14
CA SER A 135 22.72 -6.51 -5.58
C SER A 135 22.68 -5.10 -6.18
N SER A 136 23.85 -4.59 -6.55
CA SER A 136 24.00 -3.65 -7.64
C SER A 136 23.31 -4.28 -8.85
N LYS A 137 22.39 -3.52 -9.41
CA LYS A 137 21.48 -3.93 -10.48
C LYS A 137 22.33 -4.31 -11.71
N LYS A 138 22.60 -5.61 -11.90
CA LYS A 138 23.20 -6.14 -13.15
C LYS A 138 22.17 -5.94 -14.27
N ARG A 139 22.36 -4.87 -15.05
CA ARG A 139 21.62 -4.61 -16.28
C ARG A 139 21.94 -5.76 -17.26
N LYS A 140 20.91 -6.48 -17.72
CA LYS A 140 21.03 -7.37 -18.88
C LYS A 140 21.40 -6.53 -20.10
N LEU A 141 22.49 -6.88 -20.78
CA LEU A 141 22.74 -6.46 -22.16
C LEU A 141 21.52 -6.86 -22.99
N LYS A 142 20.88 -5.88 -23.62
CA LYS A 142 20.02 -6.10 -24.78
C LYS A 142 20.86 -5.79 -26.00
N GLU A 143 20.73 -6.64 -27.01
CA GLU A 143 21.36 -6.51 -28.32
C GLU A 143 21.21 -5.12 -28.92
N ASN A 144 22.27 -4.76 -29.63
CA ASN A 144 22.52 -3.46 -30.19
C ASN A 144 21.52 -3.15 -31.30
N THR A 145 20.65 -2.18 -31.06
CA THR A 145 20.02 -1.39 -32.10
C THR A 145 20.28 0.06 -31.74
N ASP A 146 21.07 0.74 -32.56
CA ASP A 146 21.47 2.14 -32.39
C ASP A 146 20.26 3.07 -32.51
N ARG A 147 19.44 3.13 -31.47
CA ARG A 147 18.51 4.23 -31.23
C ARG A 147 18.95 4.93 -29.95
N ALA A 148 19.56 6.10 -30.13
CA ALA A 148 19.91 7.01 -29.06
C ALA A 148 18.72 7.15 -28.09
N LYS A 149 18.95 6.84 -26.81
CA LYS A 149 17.93 6.94 -25.78
C LYS A 149 17.55 8.42 -25.62
N PRO A 150 16.25 8.78 -25.59
CA PRO A 150 15.82 10.18 -25.47
C PRO A 150 16.34 10.92 -24.22
N SER A 151 16.86 10.18 -23.23
CA SER A 151 17.36 10.72 -21.97
C SER A 151 18.73 11.41 -22.07
N GLU A 152 19.42 11.32 -23.21
CA GLU A 152 20.74 11.94 -23.42
C GLU A 152 20.71 13.10 -24.42
N SER A 153 19.55 13.46 -24.98
CA SER A 153 19.48 14.61 -25.88
C SER A 153 19.65 15.93 -25.10
N GLU A 154 20.40 16.88 -25.68
CA GLU A 154 20.59 18.21 -25.11
C GLU A 154 19.25 18.90 -24.81
N PHE A 155 18.26 18.66 -25.67
CA PHE A 155 16.89 19.13 -25.48
C PHE A 155 16.25 18.59 -24.18
N TYR A 156 16.41 17.30 -23.89
CA TYR A 156 15.87 16.69 -22.67
C TYR A 156 16.54 17.25 -21.41
N ASN A 157 17.87 17.44 -21.45
CA ASN A 157 18.61 18.01 -20.33
C ASN A 157 18.20 19.48 -20.08
N LYS A 158 18.07 20.28 -21.14
CA LYS A 158 17.61 21.67 -21.06
C LYS A 158 16.19 21.78 -20.52
N ALA A 159 15.26 20.92 -20.98
CA ALA A 159 13.89 20.88 -20.46
C ALA A 159 13.82 20.46 -18.98
N LYS A 160 14.67 19.51 -18.57
CA LYS A 160 14.76 19.04 -17.18
C LYS A 160 15.28 20.12 -16.24
N GLU A 161 16.28 20.90 -16.66
CA GLU A 161 16.79 22.04 -15.88
C GLU A 161 15.76 23.16 -15.76
N LEU A 162 15.07 23.48 -16.85
CA LEU A 162 14.04 24.52 -16.87
C LEU A 162 12.85 24.17 -15.97
N LYS A 163 12.46 22.89 -15.91
CA LYS A 163 11.44 22.43 -14.95
C LYS A 163 11.93 22.58 -13.50
N LYS A 164 13.19 22.22 -13.21
CA LYS A 164 13.75 22.34 -11.87
C LYS A 164 13.82 23.80 -11.40
N SER A 165 14.17 24.74 -12.28
CA SER A 165 14.21 26.16 -11.94
C SER A 165 12.81 26.70 -11.65
N GLN A 166 11.81 26.36 -12.48
CA GLN A 166 10.41 26.73 -12.25
C GLN A 166 9.85 26.15 -10.94
N ASP A 167 10.12 24.87 -10.64
CA ASP A 167 9.68 24.25 -9.39
C ASP A 167 10.34 24.90 -8.16
N ARG A 168 11.61 25.30 -8.28
CA ARG A 168 12.33 26.03 -7.23
C ARG A 168 11.73 27.40 -6.99
N GLU A 169 11.48 28.15 -8.06
CA GLU A 169 10.89 29.49 -7.98
C GLU A 169 9.46 29.43 -7.40
N LEU A 170 8.65 28.45 -7.83
CA LEU A 170 7.31 28.23 -7.29
C LEU A 170 7.36 27.90 -5.79
N ARG A 171 8.31 27.07 -5.35
CA ARG A 171 8.50 26.79 -3.92
C ARG A 171 8.88 28.03 -3.12
N GLU A 172 9.73 28.90 -3.66
CA GLU A 172 10.08 30.15 -2.98
C GLU A 172 8.91 31.12 -2.93
N LYS A 173 8.13 31.24 -4.01
CA LYS A 173 6.87 32.01 -4.01
C LYS A 173 5.87 31.47 -2.99
N LEU A 174 5.68 30.16 -2.90
CA LEU A 174 4.79 29.54 -1.92
C LEU A 174 5.28 29.70 -0.47
N LYS A 175 6.59 29.66 -0.24
CA LYS A 175 7.19 29.96 1.07
C LYS A 175 6.93 31.40 1.48
N LYS A 176 7.16 32.37 0.57
CA LYS A 176 6.87 33.79 0.82
C LYS A 176 5.36 34.06 1.00
N ALA A 177 4.51 33.34 0.29
CA ALA A 177 3.06 33.44 0.39
C ALA A 177 2.44 32.75 1.62
N SER A 178 3.23 31.98 2.39
CA SER A 178 2.76 31.26 3.59
C SER A 178 3.43 31.76 4.88
N PRO A 179 3.19 33.03 5.30
CA PRO A 179 3.78 33.59 6.53
C PRO A 179 3.15 33.02 7.81
N LEU A 180 2.24 32.04 7.70
CA LEU A 180 1.55 31.40 8.81
C LEU A 180 2.48 30.86 9.89
N LYS A 181 3.74 30.51 9.56
CA LYS A 181 4.72 30.04 10.58
C LYS A 181 5.33 31.17 11.42
N GLU A 182 5.28 32.41 10.94
CA GLU A 182 5.80 33.60 11.60
C GLU A 182 4.70 34.42 12.29
N SER A 183 3.41 34.09 12.06
CA SER A 183 2.32 34.78 12.74
C SER A 183 2.33 34.51 14.24
N GLN A 184 2.11 35.55 15.06
CA GLN A 184 2.03 35.44 16.52
C GLN A 184 1.03 34.36 16.95
N ALA A 185 -0.14 34.31 16.31
CA ALA A 185 -1.17 33.30 16.59
C ALA A 185 -0.68 31.86 16.40
N TYR A 186 0.21 31.59 15.44
CA TYR A 186 0.80 30.26 15.24
C TYR A 186 1.83 29.92 16.32
N GLN A 187 2.62 30.89 16.75
CA GLN A 187 3.59 30.70 17.83
C GLN A 187 2.88 30.44 19.16
N GLU A 188 1.86 31.23 19.48
CA GLU A 188 1.00 31.06 20.65
C GLU A 188 0.32 29.68 20.66
N ALA A 189 -0.27 29.26 19.53
CA ALA A 189 -0.89 27.94 19.42
C ALA A 189 0.12 26.78 19.62
N LYS A 190 1.35 26.95 19.11
CA LYS A 190 2.42 25.96 19.28
C LYS A 190 2.90 25.90 20.73
N GLU A 191 2.95 27.02 21.43
CA GLU A 191 3.33 27.11 22.84
C GLU A 191 2.24 26.54 23.76
N GLN A 192 0.98 26.88 23.53
CA GLN A 192 -0.16 26.30 24.23
C GLN A 192 -0.22 24.77 24.09
N LYS A 193 0.11 24.24 22.90
CA LYS A 193 0.22 22.78 22.72
C LYS A 193 1.33 22.19 23.58
N ARG A 194 2.52 22.82 23.65
CA ARG A 194 3.62 22.34 24.50
C ARG A 194 3.23 22.35 25.98
N ILE A 195 2.56 23.40 26.43
CA ILE A 195 2.08 23.50 27.82
C ILE A 195 1.08 22.37 28.11
N ARG A 196 0.08 22.17 27.24
CA ARG A 196 -0.91 21.10 27.37
C ARG A 196 -0.26 19.71 27.42
N ASP A 197 0.71 19.45 26.54
CA ASP A 197 1.42 18.16 26.50
C ASP A 197 2.27 17.96 27.77
N LYS A 198 2.89 19.02 28.31
CA LYS A 198 3.65 19.00 29.56
C LYS A 198 2.74 18.70 30.76
N GLU A 199 1.59 19.39 30.85
CA GLU A 199 0.59 19.14 31.90
C GLU A 199 0.03 17.73 31.85
N LEU A 200 -0.26 17.21 30.65
CA LEU A 200 -0.70 15.82 30.49
C LEU A 200 0.36 14.85 31.02
N ARG A 201 1.63 15.10 30.73
CA ARG A 201 2.75 14.27 31.17
C ARG A 201 2.91 14.29 32.68
N GLU A 202 2.77 15.45 33.31
CA GLU A 202 2.81 15.58 34.77
C GLU A 202 1.60 14.92 35.45
N LYS A 203 0.39 15.05 34.87
CA LYS A 203 -0.81 14.30 35.34
C LYS A 203 -0.63 12.78 35.24
N LEU A 204 0.01 12.29 34.18
CA LEU A 204 0.31 10.86 34.03
C LEU A 204 1.39 10.38 35.02
N LYS A 205 2.37 11.24 35.36
CA LYS A 205 3.36 10.92 36.40
C LYS A 205 2.77 10.92 37.81
N SER A 206 1.94 11.92 38.14
CA SER A 206 1.30 11.99 39.46
C SER A 206 0.28 10.87 39.69
N SER A 207 -0.45 10.47 38.64
CA SER A 207 -1.36 9.30 38.72
C SER A 207 -0.62 7.97 38.86
N ASN A 208 0.60 7.83 38.31
CA ASN A 208 1.40 6.62 38.46
C ASN A 208 2.08 6.50 39.84
N ASN A 209 2.41 7.62 40.49
CA ASN A 209 3.03 7.62 41.83
C ASN A 209 2.08 7.19 42.97
N VAL A 210 0.78 7.09 42.74
CA VAL A 210 -0.21 6.62 43.75
C VAL A 210 -0.43 5.10 43.70
N SER A 211 0.23 4.37 42.80
CA SER A 211 -0.02 2.94 42.56
C SER A 211 1.08 1.97 43.02
N ASN A 212 1.83 2.34 44.06
CA ASN A 212 2.57 1.38 44.89
C ASN A 212 1.85 1.18 46.23
N SER A 213 0.66 0.58 46.18
CA SER A 213 0.19 -0.26 47.29
C SER A 213 -0.72 -1.36 46.76
N SER A 214 -0.41 -2.56 47.21
CA SER A 214 -1.06 -3.83 46.93
C SER A 214 -2.57 -3.80 47.22
N LYS A 215 -3.44 -3.69 46.19
CA LYS A 215 -4.86 -4.13 46.19
C LYS A 215 -5.59 -3.77 44.87
N PHE A 216 -5.20 -4.33 43.71
CA PHE A 216 -5.98 -4.11 42.47
C PHE A 216 -6.06 -5.36 41.58
N LYS A 217 -6.86 -6.35 42.00
CA LYS A 217 -7.33 -7.41 41.09
C LYS A 217 -8.84 -7.45 40.84
N LYS A 218 -9.65 -6.57 41.47
CA LYS A 218 -11.12 -6.54 41.26
C LYS A 218 -11.70 -5.36 40.47
N HIS A 219 -10.96 -4.26 40.22
CA HIS A 219 -11.49 -3.06 39.54
C HIS A 219 -11.12 -2.89 38.05
N LYS A 220 -10.37 -3.81 37.44
CA LYS A 220 -9.91 -3.66 36.04
C LYS A 220 -11.03 -3.80 34.99
N SER A 221 -12.10 -4.55 35.28
CA SER A 221 -13.19 -4.78 34.33
C SER A 221 -14.08 -3.56 34.11
N ALA A 222 -14.47 -2.87 35.19
CA ALA A 222 -15.37 -1.71 35.10
C ALA A 222 -14.72 -0.51 34.37
N LYS A 223 -13.43 -0.25 34.62
CA LYS A 223 -12.68 0.84 33.96
C LYS A 223 -12.49 0.59 32.46
N LEU A 224 -12.26 -0.67 32.06
CA LEU A 224 -12.12 -1.06 30.65
C LEU A 224 -13.44 -0.92 29.87
N ILE A 225 -14.58 -1.16 30.53
CA ILE A 225 -15.93 -1.01 29.94
C ILE A 225 -16.25 0.48 29.76
N GLN A 226 -15.97 1.31 30.77
CA GLN A 226 -16.17 2.77 30.70
C GLN A 226 -15.31 3.43 29.61
N ASP A 227 -14.05 3.02 29.47
CA ASP A 227 -13.16 3.53 28.42
C ASP A 227 -13.63 3.12 27.01
N LYS A 228 -14.24 1.94 26.86
CA LYS A 228 -14.81 1.48 25.59
C LYS A 228 -16.07 2.25 25.20
N GLU A 229 -16.95 2.57 26.16
CA GLU A 229 -18.12 3.40 25.92
C GLU A 229 -17.76 4.85 25.59
N LEU A 230 -16.78 5.43 26.30
CA LEU A 230 -16.25 6.75 26.00
C LEU A 230 -15.62 6.81 24.61
N TYR A 231 -14.90 5.76 24.21
CA TYR A 231 -14.30 5.64 22.88
C TYR A 231 -15.35 5.59 21.76
N GLU A 232 -16.39 4.77 21.90
CA GLU A 232 -17.45 4.70 20.89
C GLU A 232 -18.27 5.99 20.83
N LYS A 233 -18.58 6.64 21.97
CA LYS A 233 -19.20 7.98 21.99
C LYS A 233 -18.35 9.03 21.28
N ALA A 234 -17.03 9.05 21.51
CA ALA A 234 -16.13 10.00 20.85
C ALA A 234 -16.03 9.76 19.33
N LYS A 235 -16.01 8.50 18.91
CA LYS A 235 -15.98 8.08 17.50
C LYS A 235 -17.28 8.46 16.79
N GLU A 236 -18.42 8.31 17.44
CA GLU A 236 -19.72 8.70 16.89
C GLU A 236 -19.86 10.22 16.78
N ALA A 237 -19.45 10.97 17.81
CA ALA A 237 -19.41 12.44 17.75
C ALA A 237 -18.48 12.98 16.64
N LYS A 238 -17.38 12.28 16.36
CA LYS A 238 -16.50 12.63 15.21
C LYS A 238 -17.22 12.37 13.88
N ARG A 239 -17.90 11.23 13.72
CA ARG A 239 -18.67 10.91 12.51
C ARG A 239 -19.76 11.94 12.24
N GLN A 240 -20.47 12.39 13.27
CA GLN A 240 -21.50 13.41 13.14
C GLN A 240 -20.92 14.75 12.68
N ARG A 241 -19.83 15.22 13.31
CA ARG A 241 -19.11 16.43 12.86
C ARG A 241 -18.64 16.34 11.41
N ASP A 242 -18.05 15.20 11.02
CA ASP A 242 -17.59 15.00 9.64
C ASP A 242 -18.76 14.98 8.64
N LYS A 243 -19.91 14.43 9.04
CA LYS A 243 -21.14 14.41 8.23
C LYS A 243 -21.70 15.82 8.05
N GLU A 244 -21.78 16.61 9.12
CA GLU A 244 -22.21 18.01 9.06
C GLU A 244 -21.26 18.87 8.22
N LEU A 245 -19.95 18.70 8.39
CA LEU A 245 -18.95 19.40 7.59
C LEU A 245 -19.11 19.07 6.10
N ARG A 246 -19.31 17.80 5.76
CA ARG A 246 -19.59 17.40 4.36
C ARG A 246 -20.87 18.01 3.83
N GLN A 247 -21.93 18.10 4.63
CA GLN A 247 -23.18 18.74 4.22
C GLN A 247 -23.01 20.24 4.02
N LYS A 248 -22.30 20.94 4.92
CA LYS A 248 -21.95 22.36 4.77
C LYS A 248 -21.11 22.61 3.50
N LEU A 249 -20.10 21.78 3.26
CA LEU A 249 -19.28 21.86 2.04
C LEU A 249 -20.06 21.54 0.76
N LYS A 250 -21.04 20.64 0.83
CA LYS A 250 -21.95 20.37 -0.31
C LYS A 250 -22.88 21.55 -0.58
N LYS A 251 -23.42 22.21 0.45
CA LYS A 251 -24.27 23.40 0.31
C LYS A 251 -23.48 24.63 -0.19
N GLN A 252 -22.20 24.75 0.17
CA GLN A 252 -21.32 25.83 -0.30
C GLN A 252 -20.75 25.59 -1.72
N LYS A 253 -20.77 24.35 -2.22
CA LYS A 253 -20.39 24.08 -3.62
C LYS A 253 -21.54 24.49 -4.53
N ALA A 254 -21.33 25.58 -5.28
CA ALA A 254 -22.14 25.90 -6.46
C ALA A 254 -22.21 24.67 -7.39
N PRO A 255 -23.31 24.48 -8.14
CA PRO A 255 -23.44 23.37 -9.07
C PRO A 255 -22.24 23.36 -10.01
N SER A 256 -21.50 22.25 -10.03
CA SER A 256 -20.37 22.08 -10.93
C SER A 256 -20.92 22.07 -12.36
N LYS A 257 -20.85 23.22 -13.05
CA LYS A 257 -21.11 23.26 -14.49
C LYS A 257 -20.18 22.24 -15.14
N SER A 258 -20.76 21.38 -15.97
CA SER A 258 -19.99 20.38 -16.72
C SER A 258 -18.84 21.08 -17.45
N ILE A 259 -17.66 20.46 -17.51
CA ILE A 259 -16.46 21.10 -18.08
C ILE A 259 -16.70 21.57 -19.53
N THR A 260 -17.63 20.89 -20.22
CA THR A 260 -18.14 21.17 -21.57
C THR A 260 -19.01 22.42 -21.69
N GLN A 261 -19.59 22.90 -20.59
CA GLN A 261 -20.40 24.12 -20.50
C GLN A 261 -19.61 25.32 -19.95
N SER A 262 -18.31 25.17 -19.70
CA SER A 262 -17.47 26.30 -19.31
C SER A 262 -17.20 27.20 -20.52
N ASP A 263 -17.32 28.52 -20.35
CA ASP A 263 -17.04 29.51 -21.41
C ASP A 263 -15.62 29.34 -21.99
N PHE A 264 -14.68 28.90 -21.17
CA PHE A 264 -13.31 28.60 -21.59
C PHE A 264 -13.27 27.44 -22.60
N TYR A 265 -14.02 26.36 -22.36
CA TYR A 265 -14.10 25.22 -23.28
C TYR A 265 -14.75 25.60 -24.61
N GLN A 266 -15.80 26.42 -24.57
CA GLN A 266 -16.46 26.92 -25.79
C GLN A 266 -15.51 27.80 -26.62
N LYS A 267 -14.82 28.76 -25.98
CA LYS A 267 -13.80 29.59 -26.64
C LYS A 267 -12.66 28.75 -27.24
N ALA A 268 -12.16 27.75 -26.52
CA ALA A 268 -11.11 26.87 -27.03
C ALA A 268 -11.57 26.02 -28.23
N LYS A 269 -12.82 25.55 -28.21
CA LYS A 269 -13.44 24.80 -29.31
C LYS A 269 -13.62 25.67 -30.56
N GLU A 270 -14.04 26.92 -30.41
CA GLU A 270 -14.17 27.87 -31.52
C GLU A 270 -12.81 28.25 -32.12
N ALA A 271 -11.80 28.54 -31.29
CA ALA A 271 -10.45 28.84 -31.74
C ALA A 271 -9.82 27.67 -32.52
N ARG A 272 -10.09 26.42 -32.12
CA ARG A 272 -9.66 25.24 -32.89
C ARG A 272 -10.36 25.17 -34.24
N LYS A 273 -11.67 25.41 -34.29
CA LYS A 273 -12.44 25.42 -35.55
C LYS A 273 -11.97 26.50 -36.52
N GLN A 274 -11.58 27.68 -36.01
CA GLN A 274 -11.02 28.76 -36.81
C GLN A 274 -9.66 28.38 -37.41
N ARG A 275 -8.74 27.82 -36.59
CA ARG A 275 -7.44 27.33 -37.09
C ARG A 275 -7.59 26.25 -38.16
N ASP A 276 -8.50 25.29 -37.95
CA ASP A 276 -8.73 24.22 -38.93
C ASP A 276 -9.30 24.77 -40.25
N LYS A 277 -10.15 25.81 -40.19
CA LYS A 277 -10.64 26.50 -41.40
C LYS A 277 -9.52 27.23 -42.13
N GLU A 278 -8.67 27.94 -41.40
CA GLU A 278 -7.55 28.68 -41.96
C GLU A 278 -6.53 27.75 -42.62
N LEU A 279 -6.19 26.64 -41.96
CA LEU A 279 -5.30 25.61 -42.50
C LEU A 279 -5.84 25.02 -43.81
N ARG A 280 -7.15 24.73 -43.88
CA ARG A 280 -7.80 24.27 -45.11
C ARG A 280 -7.77 25.32 -46.22
N LYS A 281 -7.92 26.61 -45.88
CA LYS A 281 -7.83 27.71 -46.85
C LYS A 281 -6.41 27.82 -47.41
N GLN A 282 -5.40 27.79 -46.54
CA GLN A 282 -3.99 27.79 -46.93
C GLN A 282 -3.65 26.58 -47.82
N GLN A 283 -4.12 25.38 -47.46
CA GLN A 283 -3.93 24.18 -48.30
C GLN A 283 -4.59 24.29 -49.67
N LYS A 284 -5.79 24.89 -49.75
CA LYS A 284 -6.48 25.13 -51.03
C LYS A 284 -5.75 26.16 -51.89
N GLU A 285 -5.28 27.26 -51.30
CA GLU A 285 -4.48 28.27 -51.99
C GLU A 285 -3.15 27.70 -52.48
N LEU A 286 -2.48 26.89 -51.66
CA LEU A 286 -1.23 26.24 -52.02
C LEU A 286 -1.43 25.24 -53.18
N ARG A 287 -2.52 24.46 -53.16
CA ARG A 287 -2.91 23.60 -54.29
C ARG A 287 -3.21 24.39 -55.57
N LYS A 288 -3.93 25.51 -55.47
CA LYS A 288 -4.20 26.38 -56.63
C LYS A 288 -2.91 26.98 -57.21
N ARG A 289 -1.98 27.43 -56.36
CA ARG A 289 -0.68 27.97 -56.79
C ARG A 289 0.21 26.93 -57.44
N LEU A 290 0.13 25.67 -57.00
CA LEU A 290 0.86 24.57 -57.63
C LEU A 290 0.23 24.20 -58.99
N SER A 291 -1.10 24.17 -59.08
CA SER A 291 -1.85 23.91 -60.31
C SER A 291 -1.76 25.02 -61.37
N SER A 292 -1.35 26.24 -61.01
CA SER A 292 -1.19 27.37 -61.94
C SER A 292 0.26 27.58 -62.38
N LYS A 293 1.17 26.65 -62.03
CA LYS A 293 2.59 26.67 -62.39
C LYS A 293 2.97 25.56 -63.39
N ASP A 294 2.01 24.74 -63.79
CA ASP A 294 2.03 23.87 -64.96
C ASP A 294 1.21 24.51 -66.08
#